data_AF-A0A3D1BRC1-F1
#
_entry.id   AF-A0A3D1BRC1-F1
#
_cell.length_a   1.000
_cell.length_b   1.000
_cell.length_c   1.000
_cell.angle_alpha   90.00
_cell.angle_beta   90.00
_cell.angle_gamma   90.00
#
_symmetry.space_group_name_H-M   'P 1'
#
loop_
_entity.id
_entity.type
_entity.pdbx_description
1 polymer ?
#
loop_
_entity_poly.entity_id
_entity_poly.type
_entity_poly.pdbx_seq_one_letter_code
_entity_poly.pdbx_strand_id
1 'polypeptide(L)'
;PGEIEAGFCNDAIISLTDIFATFAGLTCNTNISGGEDSHNMLDIMKGKDYSQTDELPRVFHSSKGIFAIRKGQWKFIQGDKGNGNPRIMPHKDSLDFVGQLYDLSSDPYETNDLWEEKPEKVKELLDLLNQIKSN
;
A
#
# COMPACT_ATOMS: atom_id res chain seq x y z
N PRO A 1 -4.17 -19.59 -20.35
CA PRO A 1 -4.90 -19.01 -21.50
C PRO A 1 -6.38 -19.38 -21.41
N GLY A 2 -7.30 -18.47 -21.75
CA GLY A 2 -8.76 -18.73 -21.68
C GLY A 2 -9.46 -18.34 -20.37
N GLU A 3 -8.69 -17.94 -19.34
CA GLU A 3 -9.23 -17.51 -18.04
C GLU A 3 -9.13 -15.99 -17.81
N ILE A 4 -8.09 -15.37 -18.38
CA ILE A 4 -7.86 -13.92 -18.34
C ILE A 4 -8.07 -13.43 -19.78
N GLU A 5 -8.89 -12.41 -19.94
CA GLU A 5 -9.15 -11.79 -21.24
C GLU A 5 -7.86 -11.17 -21.79
N ALA A 6 -7.57 -11.46 -23.07
CA ALA A 6 -6.38 -10.94 -23.72
C ALA A 6 -6.48 -9.42 -23.90
N GLY A 7 -5.45 -8.69 -23.48
CA GLY A 7 -5.44 -7.23 -23.55
C GLY A 7 -6.27 -6.53 -22.47
N PHE A 8 -6.77 -7.26 -21.47
CA PHE A 8 -7.46 -6.67 -20.32
C PHE A 8 -6.53 -5.78 -19.49
N CYS A 9 -7.04 -4.64 -19.05
CA CYS A 9 -6.36 -3.70 -18.16
C CYS A 9 -7.30 -3.31 -17.01
N ASN A 10 -6.74 -3.13 -15.82
CA ASN A 10 -7.43 -2.57 -14.66
C ASN A 10 -6.45 -1.76 -13.81
N ASP A 11 -6.98 -0.87 -12.99
CA ASP A 11 -6.21 0.05 -12.13
C ASP A 11 -6.07 -0.47 -10.68
N ALA A 12 -6.38 -1.75 -10.43
CA ALA A 12 -6.36 -2.30 -9.09
C ALA A 12 -4.95 -2.22 -8.48
N ILE A 13 -4.90 -1.83 -7.20
CA ILE A 13 -3.64 -1.76 -6.45
C ILE A 13 -3.23 -3.18 -6.05
N ILE A 14 -2.08 -3.63 -6.56
CA ILE A 14 -1.47 -4.92 -6.21
C ILE A 14 -0.07 -4.72 -5.62
N SER A 15 0.38 -5.69 -4.82
CA SER A 15 1.72 -5.77 -4.24
C SER A 15 2.37 -7.11 -4.56
N LEU A 16 3.71 -7.17 -4.48
CA LEU A 16 4.44 -8.44 -4.57
C LEU A 16 3.99 -9.44 -3.49
N THR A 17 3.60 -8.95 -2.32
CA THR A 17 3.10 -9.76 -1.20
C THR A 17 1.84 -10.54 -1.58
N ASP A 18 1.01 -10.02 -2.49
CA ASP A 18 -0.25 -10.64 -2.93
C ASP A 18 -0.06 -11.93 -3.75
N ILE A 19 1.16 -12.19 -4.26
CA ILE A 19 1.44 -13.39 -5.06
C ILE A 19 1.17 -14.67 -4.26
N PHE A 20 1.46 -14.68 -2.96
CA PHE A 20 1.34 -15.88 -2.14
C PHE A 20 -0.11 -16.38 -2.04
N ALA A 21 -1.04 -15.55 -1.58
CA ALA A 21 -2.47 -15.86 -1.50
C ALA A 21 -3.09 -16.07 -2.90
N THR A 22 -2.61 -15.36 -3.91
CA THR A 22 -3.05 -15.56 -5.30
C THR A 22 -2.70 -16.96 -5.82
N PHE A 23 -1.49 -17.46 -5.58
CA PHE A 23 -1.08 -18.81 -5.97
C PHE A 23 -1.74 -19.90 -5.11
N ALA A 24 -1.97 -19.63 -3.82
CA ALA A 24 -2.77 -20.51 -2.98
C ALA A 24 -4.20 -20.66 -3.51
N GLY A 25 -4.85 -19.54 -3.87
CA GLY A 25 -6.15 -19.53 -4.52
C GLY A 25 -6.14 -20.28 -5.85
N LEU A 26 -5.07 -20.12 -6.65
CA LEU A 26 -4.94 -20.76 -7.97
C LEU A 26 -4.83 -22.29 -7.86
N THR A 27 -4.14 -22.77 -6.82
CA THR A 27 -3.95 -24.19 -6.56
C THR A 27 -5.07 -24.81 -5.72
N CYS A 28 -6.10 -24.02 -5.38
CA CYS A 28 -7.17 -24.38 -4.45
C CYS A 28 -6.64 -24.87 -3.08
N ASN A 29 -5.46 -24.40 -2.67
CA ASN A 29 -4.86 -24.75 -1.40
C ASN A 29 -5.34 -23.77 -0.32
N THR A 30 -6.28 -24.22 0.52
CA THR A 30 -6.81 -23.43 1.63
C THR A 30 -6.04 -23.62 2.93
N ASN A 31 -5.04 -24.52 2.95
CA ASN A 31 -4.25 -24.84 4.14
C ASN A 31 -2.84 -24.26 4.03
N ILE A 32 -2.78 -22.94 3.87
CA ILE A 32 -1.54 -22.17 3.85
C ILE A 32 -1.33 -21.49 5.21
N SER A 33 -0.08 -21.50 5.69
CA SER A 33 0.34 -20.77 6.88
C SER A 33 1.36 -19.71 6.46
N GLY A 34 1.28 -18.52 7.05
CA GLY A 34 2.02 -17.33 6.64
C GLY A 34 1.33 -16.53 5.53
N GLY A 35 1.88 -15.35 5.21
CA GLY A 35 1.35 -14.46 4.18
C GLY A 35 0.10 -13.71 4.64
N GLU A 36 0.08 -13.31 5.91
CA GLU A 36 -1.01 -12.58 6.58
C GLU A 36 -1.31 -11.23 5.91
N ASP A 37 -0.33 -10.67 5.20
CA ASP A 37 -0.39 -9.44 4.40
C ASP A 37 -0.68 -9.69 2.90
N SER A 38 -0.98 -10.94 2.53
CA SER A 38 -1.21 -11.37 1.16
C SER A 38 -2.70 -11.46 0.85
N HIS A 39 -3.14 -10.83 -0.25
CA HIS A 39 -4.51 -10.92 -0.72
C HIS A 39 -4.60 -11.71 -2.03
N ASN A 40 -5.67 -12.49 -2.21
CA ASN A 40 -5.89 -13.24 -3.45
C ASN A 40 -6.43 -12.31 -4.56
N MET A 41 -5.64 -12.14 -5.62
CA MET A 41 -5.92 -11.21 -6.72
C MET A 41 -6.56 -11.88 -7.95
N LEU A 42 -6.92 -13.17 -7.89
CA LEU A 42 -7.44 -13.90 -9.04
C LEU A 42 -8.71 -13.29 -9.63
N ASP A 43 -9.59 -12.76 -8.78
CA ASP A 43 -10.85 -12.14 -9.25
C ASP A 43 -10.57 -10.85 -10.04
N ILE A 44 -9.59 -10.07 -9.61
CA ILE A 44 -9.11 -8.88 -10.33
C ILE A 44 -8.53 -9.29 -11.69
N MET A 45 -7.67 -10.32 -11.70
CA MET A 45 -7.06 -10.83 -12.93
C MET A 45 -8.11 -11.34 -13.93
N LYS A 46 -9.25 -11.82 -13.44
CA LYS A 46 -10.39 -12.31 -14.24
C LYS A 46 -11.40 -11.22 -14.61
N GLY A 47 -11.09 -9.95 -14.34
CA GLY A 47 -11.95 -8.82 -14.69
C GLY A 47 -13.24 -8.71 -13.88
N LYS A 48 -13.29 -9.31 -12.69
CA LYS A 48 -14.38 -9.07 -11.74
C LYS A 48 -14.19 -7.74 -11.04
N ASP A 49 -15.27 -7.26 -10.42
CA ASP A 49 -15.26 -6.02 -9.63
C ASP A 49 -14.15 -6.06 -8.58
N TYR A 50 -13.30 -5.03 -8.62
CA TYR A 50 -12.12 -4.85 -7.78
C TYR A 50 -12.23 -3.62 -6.90
N SER A 51 -13.41 -3.00 -6.78
CA SER A 51 -13.63 -1.83 -5.91
C SER A 51 -13.14 -2.03 -4.46
N GLN A 52 -13.09 -3.28 -3.99
CA GLN A 52 -12.56 -3.63 -2.67
C GLN A 52 -11.03 -3.54 -2.54
N THR A 53 -10.28 -3.56 -3.65
CA THR A 53 -8.81 -3.59 -3.63
C THR A 53 -8.22 -2.24 -3.27
N ASP A 54 -8.93 -1.17 -3.62
CA ASP A 54 -8.54 0.20 -3.29
C ASP A 54 -8.64 0.45 -1.78
N GLU A 55 -9.50 -0.28 -1.08
CA GLU A 55 -9.64 -0.19 0.37
C GLU A 55 -8.57 -0.99 1.14
N LEU A 56 -7.87 -1.93 0.48
CA LEU A 56 -6.86 -2.75 1.12
C LEU A 56 -5.52 -1.98 1.23
N PRO A 57 -5.01 -1.72 2.44
CA PRO A 57 -3.75 -1.01 2.60
C PRO A 57 -2.56 -1.84 2.10
N ARG A 58 -1.65 -1.20 1.36
CA ARG A 58 -0.33 -1.77 1.03
C ARG A 58 0.76 -1.03 1.79
N VAL A 59 1.58 -1.77 2.51
CA VAL A 59 2.72 -1.23 3.26
C VAL A 59 3.99 -1.44 2.47
N PHE A 60 4.80 -0.39 2.40
CA PHE A 60 6.11 -0.39 1.78
C PHE A 60 7.13 -0.03 2.84
N HIS A 61 8.35 -0.56 2.72
CA HIS A 61 9.46 -0.15 3.57
C HIS A 61 10.72 0.04 2.74
N SER A 62 11.49 1.07 3.08
CA SER A 62 12.81 1.29 2.49
C SER A 62 13.87 0.45 3.22
N SER A 63 15.05 0.33 2.60
CA SER A 63 16.22 -0.28 3.24
C SER A 63 16.70 0.45 4.50
N LYS A 64 16.17 1.66 4.78
CA LYS A 64 16.47 2.46 5.98
C LYS A 64 15.43 2.31 7.09
N GLY A 65 14.45 1.43 6.90
CA GLY A 65 13.37 1.23 7.87
C GLY A 65 12.32 2.34 7.86
N ILE A 66 12.24 3.12 6.77
CA ILE A 66 11.17 4.10 6.58
C ILE A 66 9.97 3.38 5.99
N PHE A 67 8.83 3.46 6.69
CA PHE A 67 7.57 2.87 6.24
C PHE A 67 6.74 3.88 5.44
N ALA A 68 6.00 3.36 4.48
CA ALA A 68 4.95 4.05 3.77
C ALA A 68 3.71 3.15 3.68
N ILE A 69 2.54 3.76 3.60
CA ILE A 69 1.27 3.06 3.40
C ILE A 69 0.51 3.71 2.25
N ARG A 70 -0.02 2.89 1.34
CA ARG A 70 -0.97 3.31 0.31
C ARG A 70 -2.33 2.70 0.61
N LYS A 71 -3.37 3.53 0.67
CA LYS A 71 -4.77 3.11 0.75
C LYS A 71 -5.60 3.98 -0.21
N GLY A 72 -6.14 3.35 -1.24
CA GLY A 72 -6.78 4.02 -2.37
C GLY A 72 -5.83 5.00 -3.05
N GLN A 73 -6.30 6.23 -3.23
CA GLN A 73 -5.50 7.31 -3.80
C GLN A 73 -4.42 7.85 -2.87
N TRP A 74 -4.52 7.60 -1.56
CA TRP A 74 -3.63 8.23 -0.58
C TRP A 74 -2.37 7.41 -0.37
N LYS A 75 -1.22 8.09 -0.40
CA LYS A 75 0.07 7.55 0.01
C LYS A 75 0.64 8.39 1.14
N PHE A 76 0.93 7.75 2.25
CA PHE A 76 1.60 8.33 3.41
C PHE A 76 3.01 7.77 3.51
N ILE A 77 3.99 8.64 3.79
CA ILE A 77 5.39 8.26 4.05
C ILE A 77 5.79 8.79 5.42
N GLN A 78 6.26 7.90 6.29
CA GLN A 78 6.61 8.22 7.65
C GLN A 78 7.99 8.89 7.75
N GLY A 79 8.13 9.96 8.53
CA GLY A 79 9.45 10.41 9.00
C GLY A 79 10.36 11.00 7.92
N ASP A 80 9.85 11.31 6.72
CA ASP A 80 10.61 11.91 5.63
C ASP A 80 9.90 13.16 5.13
N LYS A 81 10.62 14.24 4.85
CA LYS A 81 10.15 15.46 4.15
C LYS A 81 11.03 15.80 2.93
N GLY A 82 11.84 14.86 2.45
CA GLY A 82 12.89 15.12 1.47
C GLY A 82 12.82 14.26 0.20
N ASN A 83 13.34 14.83 -0.88
CA ASN A 83 13.42 14.28 -2.24
C ASN A 83 14.43 13.11 -2.38
N GLY A 84 14.45 12.14 -1.46
CA GLY A 84 15.44 11.06 -1.44
C GLY A 84 16.78 11.43 -0.79
N ASN A 85 16.78 12.38 0.15
CA ASN A 85 18.00 12.85 0.81
C ASN A 85 18.60 11.73 1.70
N PRO A 86 19.86 11.32 1.51
CA PRO A 86 20.39 10.10 2.14
C PRO A 86 20.52 10.14 3.68
N ARG A 87 20.22 11.26 4.34
CA ARG A 87 20.40 11.45 5.80
C ARG A 87 19.15 11.20 6.66
N ILE A 88 18.07 10.67 6.09
CA ILE A 88 16.85 10.35 6.85
C ILE A 88 17.19 9.27 7.87
N MET A 89 17.00 9.58 9.16
CA MET A 89 17.16 8.62 10.26
C MET A 89 15.82 7.91 10.49
N PRO A 90 15.82 6.63 10.89
CA PRO A 90 14.58 5.98 11.32
C PRO A 90 14.04 6.72 12.54
N HIS A 91 12.88 7.37 12.36
CA HIS A 91 12.19 8.08 13.42
C HIS A 91 11.21 7.14 14.13
N LYS A 92 10.88 7.42 15.40
CA LYS A 92 9.90 6.61 16.15
C LYS A 92 8.52 6.71 15.50
N ASP A 93 7.69 5.70 15.76
CA ASP A 93 6.28 5.64 15.37
C ASP A 93 5.43 6.69 16.11
N SER A 94 5.58 7.96 15.73
CA SER A 94 4.84 9.08 16.30
C SER A 94 4.61 10.19 15.28
N LEU A 95 3.49 10.91 15.43
CA LEU A 95 3.19 12.18 14.74
C LEU A 95 4.15 13.30 15.13
N ASP A 96 4.96 13.11 16.17
CA ASP A 96 6.02 14.06 16.56
C ASP A 96 7.09 14.21 15.46
N PHE A 97 7.07 13.35 14.44
CA PHE A 97 7.97 13.39 13.30
C PHE A 97 7.24 13.77 12.03
N VAL A 98 7.84 14.69 11.27
CA VAL A 98 7.36 15.12 9.96
C VAL A 98 7.35 13.96 8.98
N GLY A 99 6.31 13.83 8.17
CA GLY A 99 6.23 12.89 7.05
C GLY A 99 5.72 13.59 5.79
N GLN A 100 5.29 12.79 4.81
CA GLN A 100 4.68 13.24 3.56
C GLN A 100 3.32 12.59 3.35
N LEU A 101 2.41 13.31 2.71
CA LEU A 101 1.12 12.79 2.25
C LEU A 101 0.87 13.20 0.80
N TYR A 102 0.56 12.23 -0.05
CA TYR A 102 0.27 12.45 -1.47
C TYR A 102 -1.08 11.86 -1.87
N ASP A 103 -1.73 12.54 -2.81
CA ASP A 103 -2.89 12.02 -3.54
C ASP A 103 -2.43 11.51 -4.92
N LEU A 104 -2.19 10.21 -5.03
CA LEU A 104 -1.68 9.58 -6.25
C LEU A 104 -2.68 9.57 -7.41
N SER A 105 -3.95 9.88 -7.17
CA SER A 105 -4.94 10.00 -8.26
C SER A 105 -4.71 11.26 -9.10
N SER A 106 -4.23 12.33 -8.48
CA SER A 106 -3.96 13.63 -9.12
C SER A 106 -2.47 13.95 -9.23
N ASP A 107 -1.64 13.36 -8.36
CA ASP A 107 -0.19 13.58 -8.28
C ASP A 107 0.57 12.24 -8.19
N PRO A 108 0.62 11.47 -9.29
CA PRO A 108 1.32 10.17 -9.31
C PRO A 108 2.85 10.28 -9.16
N TYR A 109 3.39 11.49 -9.26
CA TYR A 109 4.83 11.77 -9.16
C TYR A 109 5.24 12.36 -7.79
N GLU A 110 4.30 12.46 -6.85
CA GLU A 110 4.58 12.88 -5.48
C GLU A 110 5.22 14.29 -5.40
N THR A 111 4.68 15.21 -6.18
CA THR A 111 5.17 16.59 -6.33
C THR A 111 4.51 17.58 -5.38
N ASN A 112 3.32 17.28 -4.85
CA ASN A 112 2.55 18.14 -3.97
C ASN A 112 2.26 17.48 -2.62
N ASP A 113 3.05 17.81 -1.61
CA ASP A 113 2.89 17.29 -0.25
C ASP A 113 1.72 17.95 0.48
N LEU A 114 0.71 17.15 0.81
CA LEU A 114 -0.54 17.54 1.47
C LEU A 114 -0.52 17.34 2.99
N TRP A 115 0.64 17.05 3.60
CA TRP A 115 0.77 16.74 5.02
C TRP A 115 0.10 17.76 5.94
N GLU A 116 0.41 19.05 5.77
CA GLU A 116 -0.15 20.13 6.59
C GLU A 116 -1.61 20.46 6.20
N GLU A 117 -2.01 20.16 4.97
CA GLU A 117 -3.34 20.48 4.42
C GLU A 117 -4.42 19.45 4.81
N LYS A 118 -4.02 18.20 5.08
CA LYS A 118 -4.93 17.08 5.36
C LYS A 118 -4.57 16.33 6.65
N PRO A 119 -4.50 17.01 7.82
CA PRO A 119 -4.05 16.39 9.07
C PRO A 119 -4.91 15.21 9.53
N GLU A 120 -6.21 15.22 9.23
CA GLU A 120 -7.10 14.10 9.55
C GLU A 120 -6.73 12.83 8.77
N LYS A 121 -6.37 12.97 7.49
CA LYS A 121 -5.95 11.85 6.64
C LYS A 121 -4.57 11.33 7.02
N VAL A 122 -3.65 12.23 7.38
CA VAL A 122 -2.35 11.88 7.97
C VAL A 122 -2.54 10.99 9.20
N LYS A 123 -3.41 11.41 10.13
CA LYS A 123 -3.69 10.66 11.36
C LYS A 123 -4.31 9.29 11.05
N GLU A 124 -5.31 9.24 10.17
CA GLU A 124 -5.97 7.98 9.77
C GLU A 124 -4.97 6.95 9.25
N LEU A 125 -4.09 7.36 8.33
CA LEU A 125 -3.14 6.45 7.71
C LEU A 125 -2.01 6.04 8.66
N LEU A 126 -1.58 6.93 9.55
CA LEU A 126 -0.62 6.57 10.58
C LEU A 126 -1.20 5.56 11.58
N ASP A 127 -2.44 5.80 12.05
CA ASP A 127 -3.12 4.89 12.97
C ASP A 127 -3.24 3.49 12.34
N LEU A 128 -3.63 3.43 11.06
CA LEU A 128 -3.70 2.19 10.29
C LEU A 128 -2.33 1.50 10.13
N LEU A 129 -1.29 2.25 9.80
CA LEU A 129 0.07 1.72 9.66
C LEU A 129 0.56 1.13 11.00
N ASN A 130 0.35 1.82 12.11
CA ASN A 130 0.74 1.35 13.44
C ASN A 130 -0.03 0.09 13.85
N GLN A 131 -1.32 0.00 13.51
CA GLN A 131 -2.10 -1.21 13.72
C GLN A 131 -1.50 -2.40 12.94
N ILE A 132 -1.20 -2.21 11.65
CA ILE A 132 -0.63 -3.28 10.80
C ILE A 132 0.72 -3.75 11.34
N LYS A 133 1.59 -2.83 11.79
CA LYS A 133 2.91 -3.16 12.35
C LYS A 133 2.86 -3.91 13.68
N SER A 134 1.73 -3.85 14.37
CA SER A 134 1.55 -4.45 15.71
C SER A 134 0.86 -5.82 15.67
N ASN A 135 0.41 -6.25 14.48
CA ASN A 135 -0.06 -7.62 14.25
C ASN A 135 1.13 -8.57 14.13
#